data_AF-A0A3D4IHK5-F1
#
_entry.id   AF-A0A3D4IHK5-F1
#
_cell.length_a   1.000
_cell.length_b   1.000
_cell.length_c   1.000
_cell.angle_alpha   90.00
_cell.angle_beta   90.00
_cell.angle_gamma   90.00
#
_symmetry.space_group_name_H-M   'P 1'
#
loop_
_entity.id
_entity.type
_entity.pdbx_description
1 polymer ?
#
loop_
_entity_poly.entity_id
_entity_poly.type
_entity_poly.pdbx_seq_one_letter_code
_entity_poly.pdbx_strand_id
1 'polypeptide(L)'
;MSAAPPGTAVLPGTTATFTTAQAILYFQPYPGKHNNGISGLRYQLYVNGVATGPAGTTGANGEVRLNGLSPNGNNELEILGTRYRLRFLSTIEPLTGANANKGLQRRLAMLGYELGGIDGDLGRKSDREILNFQGDKGRDTNGFVTGYPASMRTQVNNDLQADAGI
;
A
#
# COMPACT_ATOMS: atom_id res chain seq x y z
N MET A 1 -24.10 45.04 48.01
CA MET A 1 -24.29 43.97 47.01
C MET A 1 -23.03 43.93 46.16
N SER A 2 -22.14 42.98 46.43
CA SER A 2 -20.83 42.86 45.75
C SER A 2 -21.02 41.98 44.51
N ALA A 3 -20.73 42.51 43.31
CA ALA A 3 -20.80 41.76 42.07
C ALA A 3 -19.52 40.93 41.90
N ALA A 4 -19.67 39.61 41.72
CA ALA A 4 -18.57 38.70 41.41
C ALA A 4 -18.01 38.99 40.00
N PRO A 5 -16.69 38.84 39.76
CA PRO A 5 -16.10 39.03 38.43
C PRO A 5 -16.51 37.88 37.49
N PRO A 6 -16.58 38.13 36.16
CA PRO A 6 -16.95 37.10 35.19
C PRO A 6 -15.87 36.00 35.16
N GLY A 7 -16.24 34.81 35.63
CA GLY A 7 -15.41 33.62 35.52
C GLY A 7 -15.25 33.22 34.05
N THR A 8 -14.02 33.14 33.60
CA THR A 8 -13.65 32.56 32.30
C THR A 8 -14.05 31.08 32.31
N ALA A 9 -15.15 30.74 31.64
CA ALA A 9 -15.49 29.35 31.38
C ALA A 9 -14.47 28.77 30.39
N VAL A 10 -13.41 28.16 30.91
CA VAL A 10 -12.53 27.29 30.12
C VAL A 10 -13.34 26.03 29.84
N LEU A 11 -13.89 25.92 28.62
CA LEU A 11 -14.45 24.67 28.11
C LEU A 11 -13.33 23.60 28.19
N PRO A 12 -13.56 22.43 28.81
CA PRO A 12 -12.55 21.39 28.86
C PRO A 12 -12.21 20.99 27.42
N GLY A 13 -11.00 21.31 27.00
CA GLY A 13 -10.46 20.93 25.71
C GLY A 13 -10.48 19.41 25.61
N THR A 14 -11.42 18.88 24.84
CA THR A 14 -11.40 17.47 24.48
C THR A 14 -10.26 17.32 23.47
N THR A 15 -9.08 16.92 23.95
CA THR A 15 -7.96 16.58 23.07
C THR A 15 -8.37 15.36 22.25
N ALA A 16 -8.84 15.57 21.03
CA ALA A 16 -9.05 14.48 20.09
C ALA A 16 -7.69 14.05 19.55
N THR A 17 -7.22 12.88 19.97
CA THR A 17 -6.02 12.27 19.40
C THR A 17 -6.35 11.76 18.00
N PHE A 18 -5.88 12.46 16.97
CA PHE A 18 -6.00 12.01 15.59
C PHE A 18 -4.74 11.22 15.21
N THR A 19 -4.83 9.89 15.18
CA THR A 19 -3.78 9.08 14.55
C THR A 19 -3.92 9.25 13.05
N THR A 20 -2.94 9.87 12.40
CA THR A 20 -2.88 9.98 10.94
C THR A 20 -1.85 9.01 10.39
N ALA A 21 -2.16 8.40 9.26
CA ALA A 21 -1.26 7.56 8.50
C ALA A 21 -0.73 8.31 7.26
N GLN A 22 0.39 7.83 6.76
CA GLN A 22 0.98 8.25 5.50
C GLN A 22 1.11 7.04 4.59
N ALA A 23 0.97 7.26 3.28
CA ALA A 23 1.20 6.24 2.29
C ALA A 23 1.89 6.84 1.06
N ILE A 24 2.74 6.06 0.44
CA ILE A 24 3.32 6.37 -0.87
C ILE A 24 2.73 5.36 -1.85
N LEU A 25 2.12 5.86 -2.91
CA LEU A 25 1.58 5.05 -3.99
C LEU A 25 2.35 5.33 -5.27
N TYR A 26 2.55 4.30 -6.09
CA TYR A 26 3.20 4.42 -7.39
C TYR A 26 2.22 3.99 -8.48
N PHE A 27 1.89 4.93 -9.36
CA PHE A 27 1.11 4.66 -10.56
C PHE A 27 2.07 4.28 -11.68
N GLN A 28 2.03 3.03 -12.12
CA GLN A 28 2.99 2.48 -13.07
C GLN A 28 2.28 1.68 -14.17
N PRO A 29 2.75 1.75 -15.42
CA PRO A 29 2.22 0.94 -16.52
C PRO A 29 2.60 -0.54 -16.40
N TYR A 30 3.68 -0.84 -15.66
CA TYR A 30 4.17 -2.20 -15.40
C TYR A 30 4.42 -2.36 -13.89
N PRO A 31 4.06 -3.49 -13.27
CA PRO A 31 4.28 -3.71 -11.83
C PRO A 31 5.78 -3.72 -11.48
N GLY A 32 6.10 -3.43 -10.21
CA GLY A 32 7.46 -3.52 -9.67
C GLY A 32 8.52 -2.55 -10.25
N LYS A 33 8.16 -1.58 -11.10
CA LYS A 33 9.09 -0.63 -11.74
C LYS A 33 8.86 0.80 -11.24
N HIS A 34 9.57 1.16 -10.18
CA HIS A 34 9.48 2.48 -9.53
C HIS A 34 9.96 3.66 -10.40
N ASN A 35 10.64 3.44 -11.53
CA ASN A 35 11.29 4.51 -12.31
C ASN A 35 10.59 4.87 -13.63
N ASN A 36 9.52 4.17 -14.01
CA ASN A 36 8.77 4.42 -15.26
C ASN A 36 7.27 4.63 -15.00
N GLY A 37 6.95 5.39 -13.95
CA GLY A 37 5.56 5.62 -13.58
C GLY A 37 4.80 6.56 -14.51
N ILE A 38 3.49 6.55 -14.41
CA ILE A 38 2.59 7.41 -15.18
C ILE A 38 2.54 8.79 -14.52
N SER A 39 3.29 9.74 -15.08
CA SER A 39 3.37 11.11 -14.58
C SER A 39 2.19 11.99 -15.00
N GLY A 40 1.90 13.04 -14.24
CA GLY A 40 0.93 14.08 -14.61
C GLY A 40 -0.54 13.67 -14.46
N LEU A 41 -0.82 12.52 -13.84
CA LEU A 41 -2.19 12.12 -13.54
C LEU A 41 -2.72 12.96 -12.39
N ARG A 42 -3.83 13.66 -12.61
CA ARG A 42 -4.51 14.42 -11.56
C ARG A 42 -5.15 13.46 -10.56
N TYR A 43 -4.99 13.75 -9.27
CA TYR A 43 -5.61 12.99 -8.21
C TYR A 43 -6.19 13.89 -7.11
N GLN A 44 -7.21 13.38 -6.41
CA GLN A 44 -7.77 14.01 -5.22
C GLN A 44 -7.92 12.95 -4.13
N LEU A 45 -7.39 13.24 -2.94
CA LEU A 45 -7.59 12.40 -1.77
C LEU A 45 -8.88 12.82 -1.05
N TYR A 46 -9.66 11.82 -0.64
CA TYR A 46 -10.83 11.94 0.21
C TYR A 46 -10.64 11.10 1.47
N VAL A 47 -10.91 11.68 2.63
CA VAL A 47 -10.92 10.98 3.91
C VAL A 47 -12.30 11.12 4.51
N ASN A 48 -12.96 9.99 4.76
CA ASN A 48 -14.35 9.90 5.20
C ASN A 48 -15.31 10.72 4.31
N GLY A 49 -15.07 10.69 2.99
CA GLY A 49 -15.86 11.41 1.99
C GLY A 49 -15.50 12.89 1.81
N VAL A 50 -14.57 13.43 2.61
CA VAL A 50 -14.15 14.84 2.55
C VAL A 50 -12.84 14.96 1.79
N ALA A 51 -12.81 15.82 0.78
CA ALA A 51 -11.59 16.13 0.02
C ALA A 51 -10.53 16.73 0.95
N THR A 52 -9.36 16.12 1.01
CA THR A 52 -8.25 16.61 1.83
C THR A 52 -7.33 17.46 0.98
N GLY A 53 -7.40 18.78 1.16
CA GLY A 53 -6.53 19.73 0.46
C GLY A 53 -6.78 19.80 -1.06
N PRO A 54 -5.90 20.50 -1.80
CA PRO A 54 -6.02 20.65 -3.25
C PRO A 54 -5.68 19.34 -3.98
N ALA A 55 -6.22 19.21 -5.20
CA ALA A 55 -5.86 18.12 -6.09
C ALA A 55 -4.36 18.15 -6.42
N GLY A 56 -3.73 16.99 -6.41
CA GLY A 56 -2.34 16.80 -6.78
C GLY A 56 -2.17 16.24 -8.19
N THR A 57 -0.92 16.07 -8.60
CA THR A 57 -0.54 15.34 -9.82
C THR A 57 0.55 14.33 -9.50
N THR A 58 0.51 13.15 -10.13
CA THR A 58 1.56 12.14 -9.95
C THR A 58 2.93 12.70 -10.34
N GLY A 59 3.96 12.34 -9.57
CA GLY A 59 5.34 12.71 -9.85
C GLY A 59 5.89 12.10 -11.15
N ALA A 60 7.11 12.47 -11.52
CA ALA A 60 7.78 11.98 -12.74
C ALA A 60 7.89 10.43 -12.79
N ASN A 61 8.00 9.82 -11.61
CA ASN A 61 8.03 8.37 -11.38
C ASN A 61 6.64 7.78 -11.05
N GLY A 62 5.56 8.52 -11.31
CA GLY A 62 4.19 8.11 -10.96
C GLY A 62 3.86 8.15 -9.47
N GLU A 63 4.75 8.69 -8.64
CA GLU A 63 4.60 8.71 -7.19
C GLU A 63 3.47 9.66 -6.73
N VAL A 64 2.74 9.22 -5.71
CA VAL A 64 1.74 10.00 -4.98
C VAL A 64 2.01 9.84 -3.50
N ARG A 65 2.35 10.95 -2.83
CA ARG A 65 2.50 11.01 -1.38
C ARG A 65 1.19 11.45 -0.75
N LEU A 66 0.59 10.55 0.02
CA LEU A 66 -0.67 10.79 0.72
C LEU A 66 -0.41 10.96 2.20
N ASN A 67 -0.84 12.11 2.72
CA ASN A 67 -0.72 12.47 4.13
C ASN A 67 -2.11 12.64 4.74
N GLY A 68 -2.21 12.50 6.06
CA GLY A 68 -3.46 12.73 6.78
C GLY A 68 -4.50 11.63 6.59
N LEU A 69 -4.07 10.42 6.21
CA LEU A 69 -4.96 9.27 6.05
C LEU A 69 -5.49 8.83 7.41
N SER A 70 -6.72 8.33 7.46
CA SER A 70 -7.32 7.79 8.67
C SER A 70 -7.08 6.27 8.73
N PRO A 71 -6.30 5.73 9.68
CA PRO A 71 -5.97 4.30 9.74
C PRO A 71 -7.20 3.38 9.76
N ASN A 72 -8.27 3.82 10.42
CA ASN A 72 -9.52 3.08 10.58
C ASN A 72 -10.68 3.71 9.79
N GLY A 73 -10.42 4.76 9.01
CA GLY A 73 -11.43 5.48 8.25
C GLY A 73 -11.54 5.02 6.79
N ASN A 74 -12.45 5.65 6.07
CA ASN A 74 -12.59 5.46 4.63
C ASN A 74 -11.63 6.43 3.92
N ASN A 75 -10.54 5.90 3.39
CA ASN A 75 -9.62 6.66 2.56
C ASN A 75 -9.88 6.31 1.10
N GLU A 76 -10.13 7.31 0.27
CA GLU A 76 -10.42 7.12 -1.14
C GLU A 76 -9.55 8.05 -1.97
N LEU A 77 -8.87 7.51 -2.98
CA LEU A 77 -8.11 8.27 -3.94
C LEU A 77 -8.89 8.31 -5.26
N GLU A 78 -9.30 9.49 -5.68
CA GLU A 78 -9.84 9.69 -7.02
C GLU A 78 -8.69 10.00 -7.98
N ILE A 79 -8.54 9.18 -9.02
CA ILE A 79 -7.54 9.35 -10.08
C ILE A 79 -8.07 8.70 -11.35
N LEU A 80 -7.82 9.31 -12.51
CA LEU A 80 -8.36 8.85 -13.80
C LEU A 80 -9.90 8.70 -13.80
N GLY A 81 -10.60 9.52 -13.01
CA GLY A 81 -12.07 9.45 -12.86
C GLY A 81 -12.59 8.25 -12.08
N THR A 82 -11.71 7.45 -11.46
CA THR A 82 -12.07 6.28 -10.65
C THR A 82 -11.69 6.51 -9.19
N ARG A 83 -12.58 6.17 -8.26
CA ARG A 83 -12.31 6.21 -6.81
C ARG A 83 -11.81 4.87 -6.31
N TYR A 84 -10.56 4.86 -5.86
CA TYR A 84 -9.91 3.69 -5.28
C TYR A 84 -9.95 3.79 -3.76
N ARG A 85 -10.52 2.78 -3.11
CA ARG A 85 -10.50 2.68 -1.64
C ARG A 85 -9.15 2.15 -1.16
N LEU A 86 -8.46 2.96 -0.38
CA LEU A 86 -7.20 2.57 0.26
C LEU A 86 -7.51 1.87 1.58
N ARG A 87 -7.04 0.64 1.72
CA ARG A 87 -7.20 -0.18 2.92
C ARG A 87 -5.84 -0.43 3.54
N PHE A 88 -5.66 0.02 4.77
CA PHE A 88 -4.49 -0.34 5.55
C PHE A 88 -4.65 -1.75 6.08
N LEU A 89 -3.67 -2.59 5.81
CA LEU A 89 -3.57 -3.89 6.44
C LEU A 89 -2.83 -3.71 7.76
N SER A 90 -3.51 -3.99 8.87
CA SER A 90 -2.93 -3.97 10.22
C SER A 90 -1.93 -5.11 10.45
N THR A 91 -1.99 -6.16 9.62
CA THR A 91 -1.05 -7.28 9.66
C THR A 91 -0.92 -7.89 8.27
N ILE A 92 0.33 -8.06 7.84
CA ILE A 92 0.69 -8.86 6.66
C ILE A 92 1.23 -10.19 7.19
N GLU A 93 0.76 -11.33 6.67
CA GLU A 93 1.21 -12.64 7.16
C GLU A 93 2.73 -12.77 7.02
N PRO A 94 3.38 -13.46 7.97
CA PRO A 94 4.80 -13.73 7.86
C PRO A 94 5.09 -14.51 6.58
N LEU A 95 6.29 -14.30 6.04
CA LEU A 95 6.81 -15.08 4.90
C LEU A 95 7.32 -16.47 5.31
N THR A 96 7.00 -16.91 6.53
CA THR A 96 7.45 -18.15 7.14
C THR A 96 6.27 -18.95 7.69
N GLY A 97 6.46 -20.25 7.87
CA GLY A 97 5.45 -21.14 8.41
C GLY A 97 4.23 -21.33 7.49
N ALA A 98 3.11 -21.76 8.07
CA ALA A 98 1.91 -22.16 7.33
C ALA A 98 1.26 -21.05 6.49
N ASN A 99 1.55 -19.77 6.79
CA ASN A 99 0.95 -18.62 6.11
C ASN A 99 1.90 -17.95 5.11
N ALA A 100 3.08 -18.52 4.86
CA ALA A 100 4.11 -17.94 3.99
C ALA A 100 3.58 -17.55 2.61
N ASN A 101 2.77 -18.41 1.98
CA ASN A 101 2.23 -18.17 0.65
C ASN A 101 1.22 -17.01 0.62
N LYS A 102 0.38 -16.86 1.65
CA LYS A 102 -0.54 -15.71 1.79
C LYS A 102 0.23 -14.41 1.96
N GLY A 103 1.28 -14.45 2.79
CA GLY A 103 2.17 -13.31 3.01
C GLY A 103 2.90 -12.89 1.73
N LEU A 104 3.32 -13.87 0.93
CA LEU A 104 3.92 -13.67 -0.40
C LEU A 104 2.91 -13.02 -1.35
N GLN A 105 1.72 -13.59 -1.47
CA GLN A 105 0.66 -13.08 -2.33
C GLN A 105 0.28 -11.63 -1.95
N ARG A 106 0.18 -11.31 -0.66
CA ARG A 106 -0.10 -9.94 -0.20
C ARG A 106 0.97 -8.94 -0.59
N ARG A 107 2.24 -9.27 -0.39
CA ARG A 107 3.35 -8.35 -0.72
C ARG A 107 3.45 -8.11 -2.22
N LEU A 108 3.33 -9.15 -3.03
CA LEU A 108 3.31 -9.01 -4.49
C LEU A 108 2.08 -8.21 -4.97
N ALA A 109 0.90 -8.42 -4.38
CA ALA A 109 -0.27 -7.61 -4.70
C ALA A 109 -0.06 -6.13 -4.36
N MET A 110 0.62 -5.81 -3.25
CA MET A 110 1.01 -4.43 -2.90
C MET A 110 1.99 -3.81 -3.91
N LEU A 111 2.83 -4.62 -4.54
CA LEU A 111 3.75 -4.19 -5.61
C LEU A 111 3.07 -4.06 -6.99
N GLY A 112 1.78 -4.39 -7.09
CA GLY A 112 0.97 -4.27 -8.31
C GLY A 112 0.86 -5.54 -9.13
N TYR A 113 1.36 -6.69 -8.64
CA TYR A 113 1.23 -7.97 -9.34
C TYR A 113 -0.17 -8.57 -9.15
N GLU A 114 -0.82 -8.96 -10.25
CA GLU A 114 -2.17 -9.52 -10.21
C GLU A 114 -2.14 -11.04 -9.95
N LEU A 115 -2.18 -11.43 -8.68
CA LEU A 115 -2.06 -12.85 -8.29
C LEU A 115 -3.36 -13.63 -8.32
N GLY A 116 -4.51 -12.95 -8.42
CA GLY A 116 -5.83 -13.54 -8.20
C GLY A 116 -6.22 -13.45 -6.72
N GLY A 117 -6.85 -14.50 -6.18
CA GLY A 117 -7.21 -14.57 -4.77
C GLY A 117 -5.98 -14.66 -3.87
N ILE A 118 -6.02 -14.00 -2.71
CA ILE A 118 -5.00 -14.14 -1.67
C ILE A 118 -5.48 -15.23 -0.72
N ASP A 119 -5.27 -16.48 -1.11
CA ASP A 119 -5.77 -17.69 -0.45
C ASP A 119 -4.65 -18.60 0.08
N GLY A 120 -3.39 -18.33 -0.27
CA GLY A 120 -2.23 -19.14 0.08
C GLY A 120 -1.95 -20.28 -0.91
N ASP A 121 -2.79 -20.44 -1.92
CA ASP A 121 -2.63 -21.43 -2.97
C ASP A 121 -1.90 -20.81 -4.15
N LEU A 122 -0.66 -21.25 -4.36
CA LEU A 122 0.17 -20.79 -5.49
C LEU A 122 -0.27 -21.53 -6.76
N GLY A 123 -1.41 -21.10 -7.31
CA GLY A 123 -1.89 -21.55 -8.61
C GLY A 123 -1.12 -20.93 -9.77
N ARG A 124 -1.46 -21.34 -11.01
CA ARG A 124 -0.76 -20.90 -12.25
C ARG A 124 -0.64 -19.38 -12.41
N LYS A 125 -1.64 -18.61 -11.96
CA LYS A 125 -1.62 -17.14 -12.01
C LYS A 125 -0.60 -16.59 -11.00
N SER A 126 -0.57 -17.13 -9.78
CA SER A 126 0.42 -16.76 -8.77
C SER A 126 1.85 -17.09 -9.22
N ASP A 127 2.07 -18.28 -9.78
CA ASP A 127 3.39 -18.67 -10.31
C ASP A 127 3.89 -17.74 -11.41
N ARG A 128 3.02 -17.36 -12.35
CA ARG A 128 3.38 -16.46 -13.45
C ARG A 128 3.79 -15.08 -12.94
N GLU A 129 3.05 -14.52 -11.99
CA GLU A 129 3.42 -13.20 -11.49
C GLU A 129 4.64 -13.22 -10.57
N ILE A 130 4.89 -14.32 -9.84
CA ILE A 130 6.17 -14.49 -9.14
C ILE A 130 7.32 -14.55 -10.14
N LEU A 131 7.14 -15.21 -11.28
CA LEU A 131 8.13 -15.23 -12.36
C LEU A 131 8.35 -13.83 -12.95
N ASN A 132 7.28 -13.06 -13.16
CA ASN A 132 7.39 -11.66 -13.59
C ASN A 132 8.19 -10.85 -12.57
N PHE A 133 7.90 -11.00 -11.27
CA PHE A 133 8.66 -10.35 -10.20
C PHE A 133 10.14 -10.73 -10.20
N GLN A 134 10.45 -12.03 -10.33
CA GLN A 134 11.83 -12.51 -10.41
C GLN A 134 12.55 -11.96 -11.65
N GLY A 135 11.88 -11.93 -12.80
CA GLY A 135 12.40 -11.35 -14.03
C GLY A 135 12.66 -9.84 -13.93
N ASP A 136 11.73 -9.09 -13.31
CA ASP A 136 11.90 -7.65 -13.08
C ASP A 136 13.03 -7.34 -12.09
N LYS A 137 13.40 -8.30 -11.23
CA LYS A 137 14.58 -8.25 -10.34
C LYS A 137 15.88 -8.71 -11.01
N GLY A 138 15.86 -9.03 -12.30
CA GLY A 138 17.04 -9.50 -13.03
C GLY A 138 17.52 -10.87 -12.58
N ARG A 139 16.61 -11.71 -12.07
CA ARG A 139 16.92 -13.07 -11.62
C ARG A 139 16.64 -14.09 -12.71
N ASP A 140 17.31 -15.23 -12.58
CA ASP A 140 17.20 -16.34 -13.53
C ASP A 140 15.73 -16.78 -13.67
N THR A 141 15.13 -16.51 -14.84
CA THR A 141 13.70 -16.68 -15.15
C THR A 141 13.34 -18.10 -15.57
N ASN A 142 14.17 -19.09 -15.22
CA ASN A 142 14.10 -20.48 -15.70
C ASN A 142 12.87 -21.30 -15.23
N GLY A 143 11.87 -20.64 -14.62
CA GLY A 143 10.51 -21.17 -14.51
C GLY A 143 10.27 -22.12 -13.32
N PHE A 144 9.11 -21.92 -12.68
CA PHE A 144 8.44 -22.80 -11.71
C PHE A 144 8.83 -22.67 -10.21
N VAL A 145 8.06 -21.85 -9.49
CA VAL A 145 8.05 -21.79 -8.01
C VAL A 145 7.63 -23.10 -7.35
N THR A 146 6.84 -23.91 -8.05
CA THR A 146 6.38 -25.22 -7.57
C THR A 146 7.48 -26.29 -7.53
N GLY A 147 8.66 -26.02 -8.08
CA GLY A 147 9.84 -26.91 -8.05
C GLY A 147 11.12 -26.31 -7.46
N TYR A 148 11.10 -25.08 -6.93
CA TYR A 148 12.34 -24.42 -6.51
C TYR A 148 12.87 -24.90 -5.14
N PRO A 149 14.21 -24.98 -4.99
CA PRO A 149 14.85 -25.24 -3.70
C PRO A 149 14.55 -24.12 -2.70
N ALA A 150 14.53 -24.46 -1.41
CA ALA A 150 14.19 -23.55 -0.31
C ALA A 150 14.97 -22.22 -0.33
N SER A 151 16.20 -22.22 -0.85
CA SER A 151 17.05 -21.03 -1.02
C SER A 151 16.43 -19.96 -1.91
N MET A 152 15.73 -20.32 -2.99
CA MET A 152 15.08 -19.35 -3.88
C MET A 152 13.82 -18.75 -3.25
N ARG A 153 13.08 -19.55 -2.46
CA ARG A 153 11.94 -19.04 -1.68
C ARG A 153 12.39 -18.03 -0.63
N THR A 154 13.47 -18.33 0.07
CA THR A 154 14.11 -17.40 1.02
C THR A 154 14.59 -16.14 0.32
N GLN A 155 15.17 -16.25 -0.87
CA GLN A 155 15.70 -15.09 -1.59
C GLN A 155 14.60 -14.20 -2.21
N VAL A 156 13.49 -14.78 -2.69
CA VAL A 156 12.29 -14.01 -3.07
C VAL A 156 11.69 -13.31 -1.86
N ASN A 157 11.66 -13.98 -0.71
CA ASN A 157 11.19 -13.38 0.53
C ASN A 157 12.05 -12.18 0.98
N ASN A 158 13.38 -12.27 0.84
CA ASN A 158 14.29 -11.17 1.18
C ASN A 158 14.07 -9.95 0.28
N ASP A 159 13.90 -10.16 -1.03
CA ASP A 159 13.63 -9.05 -1.97
C ASP A 159 12.28 -8.39 -1.70
N LEU A 160 11.27 -9.19 -1.35
CA LEU A 160 9.95 -8.67 -1.00
C LEU A 160 9.97 -7.86 0.29
N GLN A 161 10.82 -8.21 1.26
CA GLN A 161 11.01 -7.39 2.46
C GLN A 161 11.65 -6.04 2.10
N ALA A 162 12.70 -6.07 1.27
CA ALA A 162 13.37 -4.85 0.81
C ALA A 162 12.43 -3.90 0.05
N ASP A 163 11.61 -4.43 -0.85
CA ASP A 163 10.71 -3.63 -1.71
C ASP A 163 9.42 -3.19 -1.02
N ALA A 164 8.86 -4.02 -0.13
CA ALA A 164 7.66 -3.66 0.61
C ALA A 164 7.95 -2.67 1.76
N GLY A 165 9.23 -2.40 2.06
CA GLY A 165 9.65 -1.55 3.16
C GLY A 165 9.26 -2.11 4.53
N ILE A 166 9.29 -3.44 4.68
CA ILE A 166 8.94 -4.17 5.92
C ILE A 166 10.18 -4.86 6.48
#